data_AF-A0A1Y2I593-F1
#
_entry.id   AF-A0A1Y2I593-F1
#
_cell.length_a   1.000
_cell.length_b   1.000
_cell.length_c   1.000
_cell.angle_alpha   90.00
_cell.angle_beta   90.00
_cell.angle_gamma   90.00
#
_symmetry.space_group_name_H-M   'P 1'
#
loop_
_entity.id
_entity.type
_entity.pdbx_description
1 polymer ?
#
loop_
_entity_poly.entity_id
_entity_poly.type
_entity_poly.pdbx_seq_one_letter_code
_entity_poly.pdbx_strand_id
1 'polypeptide(L)'
;MTHLRRNKHMWQISKQSPEVSPPASTLSVILEDAAVPKSALVSSAASPKTPPYSPRPMSLILSPGQVSVGSRMSVDPPDAPDALPHSEHDEHPPDLYDVSSGLLTTWGFMINQRLKCLICMSCHIVVLPAHVRSHVQNKHRDARISISKSFVEELARKEGLVSEYPATPPPFEVEFEGLTRAWGFCCPSCPATYSRAKDVLAHSRNDHDLELELEDLPTAWMQRFSEAPLAKSWFRVTPRSIQLHSPSANYLTALREQLNTRPTLPASMLDHRHISPWHMTTRWMEYIENMDPHAIRSVIEPPQEDDPLFPLIQAVRWYMSSPYELILQSSEVCLQILNTDTMTE
;
A
#
# COMPACT_ATOMS: atom_id res chain seq x y z
N MET A 1 61.36 53.40 25.84
CA MET A 1 60.32 53.67 26.86
C MET A 1 59.17 52.69 26.64
N THR A 2 58.66 52.11 27.74
CA THR A 2 57.42 51.30 27.89
C THR A 2 57.34 49.95 27.15
N HIS A 3 57.49 48.77 27.81
CA HIS A 3 56.53 48.02 28.67
C HIS A 3 55.16 47.79 27.97
N LEU A 4 54.49 46.63 27.91
CA LEU A 4 54.22 45.48 28.80
C LEU A 4 53.83 44.25 27.92
N ARG A 5 54.17 42.98 28.19
CA ARG A 5 53.68 41.99 29.19
C ARG A 5 52.23 41.47 29.02
N ARG A 6 52.13 40.12 28.99
CA ARG A 6 51.05 39.19 29.47
C ARG A 6 49.78 39.06 28.60
N ASN A 7 49.10 37.92 28.46
CA ASN A 7 48.82 36.86 29.45
C ASN A 7 48.45 35.49 28.81
N LYS A 8 48.71 34.41 29.57
CA LYS A 8 48.24 33.02 29.38
C LYS A 8 46.93 32.80 30.17
N HIS A 9 45.99 32.02 29.62
CA HIS A 9 44.92 31.27 30.30
C HIS A 9 44.62 30.08 29.37
N MET A 10 44.86 28.79 29.65
CA MET A 10 44.59 27.91 30.80
C MET A 10 43.09 27.80 31.14
N TRP A 11 42.43 26.84 30.48
CA TRP A 11 41.14 26.27 30.87
C TRP A 11 41.34 24.77 31.07
N GLN A 12 41.28 24.33 32.34
CA GLN A 12 41.07 22.94 32.72
C GLN A 12 39.58 22.75 32.97
N ILE A 13 38.95 21.79 32.29
CA ILE A 13 37.58 21.36 32.59
C ILE A 13 37.67 19.99 33.27
N SER A 14 37.35 20.00 34.55
CA SER A 14 37.11 18.85 35.41
C SER A 14 35.76 18.22 35.03
N LYS A 15 35.73 16.92 34.74
CA LYS A 15 34.49 16.14 34.62
C LYS A 15 34.39 15.21 35.82
N GLN A 16 33.49 15.53 36.75
CA GLN A 16 32.98 14.64 37.79
C GLN A 16 31.77 13.88 37.23
N SER A 17 31.74 12.57 37.46
CA SER A 17 30.57 11.71 37.26
C SER A 17 29.80 11.60 38.56
N PRO A 18 28.46 11.45 38.53
CA PRO A 18 27.75 10.79 39.60
C PRO A 18 27.12 9.46 39.14
N GLU A 19 27.52 8.45 39.89
CA GLU A 19 26.99 7.11 40.02
C GLU A 19 25.61 7.17 40.72
N VAL A 20 24.57 6.57 40.14
CA VAL A 20 23.29 6.34 40.81
C VAL A 20 22.80 4.92 40.51
N SER A 21 22.86 4.07 41.53
CA SER A 21 22.28 2.73 41.57
C SER A 21 20.76 2.77 41.81
N PRO A 22 19.96 1.89 41.19
CA PRO A 22 18.55 1.74 41.53
C PRO A 22 18.34 0.71 42.67
N PRO A 23 17.34 0.91 43.54
CA PRO A 23 17.00 -0.07 44.57
C PRO A 23 16.09 -1.19 44.04
N ALA A 24 16.34 -2.39 44.57
CA ALA A 24 15.55 -3.60 44.40
C ALA A 24 14.12 -3.44 44.96
N SER A 25 13.14 -4.06 44.30
CA SER A 25 11.80 -4.28 44.84
C SER A 25 11.32 -5.69 44.49
N THR A 26 11.56 -6.56 45.45
CA THR A 26 10.65 -7.54 46.08
C THR A 26 9.57 -8.17 45.19
N LEU A 27 9.83 -9.43 44.83
CA LEU A 27 8.83 -10.42 44.43
C LEU A 27 7.98 -10.82 45.63
N SER A 28 6.66 -10.70 45.52
CA SER A 28 5.70 -11.33 46.43
C SER A 28 5.09 -12.56 45.75
N VAL A 29 5.43 -13.71 46.32
CA VAL A 29 4.81 -15.01 46.14
C VAL A 29 3.43 -14.98 46.81
N ILE A 30 2.39 -15.44 46.10
CA ILE A 30 1.13 -15.87 46.72
C ILE A 30 0.81 -17.26 46.17
N LEU A 31 0.86 -18.24 47.08
CA LEU A 31 0.31 -19.59 46.95
C LEU A 31 -1.11 -19.62 47.56
N GLU A 32 -1.91 -20.58 47.06
CA GLU A 32 -3.07 -21.23 47.71
C GLU A 32 -4.35 -20.38 47.88
N ASP A 33 -5.58 -20.88 47.77
CA ASP A 33 -6.07 -22.26 47.74
C ASP A 33 -7.51 -22.35 47.16
N ALA A 34 -7.94 -23.59 46.95
CA ALA A 34 -9.22 -24.04 46.41
C ALA A 34 -10.48 -23.61 47.17
N ALA A 35 -11.61 -23.47 46.43
CA ALA A 35 -12.93 -23.87 46.93
C ALA A 35 -13.95 -24.06 45.78
N VAL A 36 -14.44 -25.29 45.68
CA VAL A 36 -15.63 -25.73 44.95
C VAL A 36 -16.89 -25.31 45.73
N PRO A 37 -18.02 -25.03 45.05
CA PRO A 37 -19.20 -25.84 45.34
C PRO A 37 -19.95 -26.33 44.10
N LYS A 38 -20.50 -27.54 44.27
CA LYS A 38 -21.39 -28.27 43.38
C LYS A 38 -22.83 -27.73 43.44
N SER A 39 -23.57 -28.08 42.38
CA SER A 39 -25.01 -28.41 42.33
C SER A 39 -26.00 -27.30 42.01
N ALA A 40 -26.66 -27.42 40.85
CA ALA A 40 -28.07 -27.83 40.82
C ALA A 40 -28.49 -28.25 39.40
N LEU A 41 -29.19 -29.39 39.33
CA LEU A 41 -29.91 -29.91 38.16
C LEU A 41 -31.07 -28.99 37.78
N VAL A 42 -31.30 -28.79 36.47
CA VAL A 42 -32.66 -28.71 35.90
C VAL A 42 -32.68 -29.43 34.55
N SER A 43 -33.71 -30.27 34.41
CA SER A 43 -33.96 -31.22 33.34
C SER A 43 -34.57 -30.61 32.08
N SER A 44 -34.19 -31.20 30.93
CA SER A 44 -35.03 -31.70 29.84
C SER A 44 -35.97 -30.76 29.06
N ALA A 45 -35.73 -30.64 27.75
CA ALA A 45 -36.78 -30.65 26.73
C ALA A 45 -36.22 -31.17 25.39
N ALA A 46 -37.04 -31.95 24.70
CA ALA A 46 -36.69 -32.87 23.63
C ALA A 46 -36.39 -32.23 22.26
N SER A 47 -35.44 -32.82 21.54
CA SER A 47 -35.23 -32.59 20.10
C SER A 47 -36.17 -33.47 19.25
N PRO A 48 -36.72 -32.97 18.14
CA PRO A 48 -37.46 -33.78 17.19
C PRO A 48 -36.51 -34.55 16.25
N LYS A 49 -36.84 -35.83 16.06
CA LYS A 49 -36.15 -36.83 15.23
C LYS A 49 -36.25 -36.49 13.74
N THR A 50 -35.10 -36.43 13.06
CA THR A 50 -34.99 -36.51 11.60
C THR A 50 -35.05 -37.98 11.12
N PRO A 51 -35.66 -38.28 9.96
CA PRO A 51 -35.75 -39.63 9.43
C PRO A 51 -34.44 -40.09 8.74
N PRO A 52 -34.22 -41.41 8.61
CA PRO A 52 -32.96 -41.98 8.14
C PRO A 52 -32.77 -41.86 6.63
N TYR A 53 -31.54 -41.50 6.26
CA TYR A 53 -31.04 -41.38 4.89
C TYR A 53 -30.87 -42.78 4.26
N SER A 54 -31.44 -42.97 3.07
CA SER A 54 -31.29 -44.19 2.26
C SER A 54 -30.11 -44.01 1.29
N PRO A 55 -29.13 -44.92 1.21
CA PRO A 55 -28.00 -44.78 0.30
C PRO A 55 -28.41 -45.17 -1.13
N ARG A 56 -28.31 -44.22 -2.06
CA ARG A 56 -28.41 -44.49 -3.51
C ARG A 56 -27.06 -44.94 -4.08
N PRO A 57 -27.06 -45.82 -5.09
CA PRO A 57 -25.87 -46.41 -5.68
C PRO A 57 -25.06 -45.41 -6.53
N MET A 58 -23.73 -45.55 -6.49
CA MET A 58 -22.82 -44.78 -7.34
C MET A 58 -23.03 -45.13 -8.81
N SER A 59 -23.40 -44.14 -9.61
CA SER A 59 -23.31 -44.20 -11.07
C SER A 59 -22.02 -43.51 -11.49
N LEU A 60 -21.13 -44.27 -12.12
CA LEU A 60 -19.94 -43.77 -12.80
C LEU A 60 -20.39 -43.05 -14.06
N ILE A 61 -20.40 -41.71 -14.01
CA ILE A 61 -20.52 -40.87 -15.21
C ILE A 61 -19.16 -40.22 -15.45
N LEU A 62 -18.59 -40.57 -16.60
CA LEU A 62 -17.37 -40.02 -17.17
C LEU A 62 -17.53 -38.51 -17.39
N SER A 63 -16.62 -37.72 -16.82
CA SER A 63 -16.47 -36.28 -17.05
C SER A 63 -15.89 -36.00 -18.44
N PRO A 64 -16.53 -35.17 -19.28
CA PRO A 64 -15.86 -34.52 -20.40
C PRO A 64 -15.33 -33.15 -19.98
N GLY A 65 -14.03 -32.94 -20.20
CA GLY A 65 -13.36 -31.66 -20.48
C GLY A 65 -13.77 -30.42 -19.67
N GLN A 66 -13.05 -30.15 -18.59
CA GLN A 66 -12.98 -28.79 -18.03
C GLN A 66 -12.21 -27.88 -19.00
N VAL A 67 -12.93 -27.01 -19.71
CA VAL A 67 -12.34 -25.82 -20.30
C VAL A 67 -12.27 -24.77 -19.20
N SER A 68 -11.05 -24.45 -18.76
CA SER A 68 -10.78 -23.37 -17.82
C SER A 68 -11.07 -22.02 -18.48
N VAL A 69 -12.29 -21.51 -18.31
CA VAL A 69 -12.64 -20.12 -18.62
C VAL A 69 -12.57 -19.34 -17.31
N GLY A 70 -11.34 -19.01 -16.92
CA GLY A 70 -11.02 -18.18 -15.75
C GLY A 70 -10.14 -16.99 -16.12
N SER A 71 -10.30 -16.45 -17.33
CA SER A 71 -9.60 -15.23 -17.73
C SER A 71 -10.29 -14.03 -17.06
N ARG A 72 -9.74 -13.58 -15.93
CA ARG A 72 -10.02 -12.27 -15.35
C ARG A 72 -9.58 -11.23 -16.38
N MET A 73 -10.52 -10.73 -17.19
CA MET A 73 -10.26 -9.56 -18.02
C MET A 73 -10.14 -8.36 -17.07
N SER A 74 -8.89 -7.96 -16.81
CA SER A 74 -8.56 -6.66 -16.24
C SER A 74 -8.95 -5.64 -17.30
N VAL A 75 -10.08 -4.96 -17.11
CA VAL A 75 -10.46 -3.84 -17.97
C VAL A 75 -9.65 -2.65 -17.47
N ASP A 76 -8.71 -2.18 -18.30
CA ASP A 76 -7.95 -0.99 -18.00
C ASP A 76 -8.90 0.23 -17.97
N PRO A 77 -8.84 1.06 -16.92
CA PRO A 77 -9.75 2.20 -16.77
C PRO A 77 -9.46 3.27 -17.82
N PRO A 78 -10.50 3.94 -18.38
CA PRO A 78 -10.35 5.03 -19.33
C PRO A 78 -9.71 6.28 -18.69
N ASP A 79 -9.05 7.09 -19.51
CA ASP A 79 -8.44 8.36 -19.11
C ASP A 79 -9.46 9.30 -18.44
N ALA A 80 -9.07 9.91 -17.31
CA ALA A 80 -9.96 10.68 -16.46
C ALA A 80 -10.35 12.03 -17.10
N PRO A 81 -11.61 12.51 -16.91
CA PRO A 81 -12.07 13.80 -17.43
C PRO A 81 -11.45 15.01 -16.70
N ASP A 82 -11.28 16.12 -17.44
CA ASP A 82 -10.66 17.38 -17.00
C ASP A 82 -11.27 17.93 -15.70
N ALA A 83 -10.43 18.11 -14.68
CA ALA A 83 -10.84 18.49 -13.32
C ALA A 83 -10.98 20.00 -13.10
N LEU A 84 -11.98 20.38 -12.30
CA LEU A 84 -12.30 21.75 -11.86
C LEU A 84 -11.19 22.39 -10.99
N PRO A 85 -11.11 23.74 -10.94
CA PRO A 85 -10.02 24.43 -10.27
C PRO A 85 -10.33 24.68 -8.78
N HIS A 86 -9.64 24.06 -7.82
CA HIS A 86 -9.66 24.53 -6.42
C HIS A 86 -8.41 24.23 -5.56
N SER A 87 -8.15 25.25 -4.72
CA SER A 87 -7.40 25.41 -3.46
C SER A 87 -5.99 24.82 -3.33
N GLU A 88 -5.05 25.76 -3.22
CA GLU A 88 -3.66 25.58 -2.87
C GLU A 88 -3.51 25.15 -1.39
N HIS A 89 -2.70 24.11 -1.17
CA HIS A 89 -2.02 23.79 0.10
C HIS A 89 -2.89 23.45 1.32
N ASP A 90 -3.44 22.24 1.35
CA ASP A 90 -3.51 21.46 2.58
C ASP A 90 -2.59 20.25 2.44
N GLU A 91 -1.38 20.32 3.00
CA GLU A 91 -0.59 19.12 3.31
C GLU A 91 -1.34 18.36 4.40
N HIS A 92 -2.40 17.65 4.01
CA HIS A 92 -3.12 16.81 4.94
C HIS A 92 -2.16 15.75 5.49
N PRO A 93 -2.06 15.60 6.81
CA PRO A 93 -1.26 14.54 7.41
C PRO A 93 -1.70 13.18 6.85
N PRO A 94 -0.78 12.20 6.74
CA PRO A 94 -1.12 10.87 6.23
C PRO A 94 -2.31 10.29 7.01
N ASP A 95 -3.26 9.72 6.29
CA ASP A 95 -4.49 9.21 6.91
C ASP A 95 -4.20 7.96 7.73
N LEU A 96 -3.15 7.21 7.36
CA LEU A 96 -2.67 6.07 8.12
C LEU A 96 -1.56 6.48 9.09
N TYR A 97 -1.75 6.10 10.35
CA TYR A 97 -0.72 6.25 11.36
C TYR A 97 -0.65 5.03 12.28
N ASP A 98 0.47 4.89 12.97
CA ASP A 98 0.64 3.95 14.09
C ASP A 98 0.70 4.73 15.40
N VAL A 99 0.38 4.07 16.50
CA VAL A 99 0.63 4.59 17.84
C VAL A 99 2.13 4.71 18.11
N SER A 100 2.50 5.59 19.03
CA SER A 100 3.90 5.87 19.36
C SER A 100 4.73 4.64 19.78
N SER A 101 4.08 3.54 20.19
CA SER A 101 4.75 2.29 20.54
C SER A 101 5.13 1.44 19.32
N GLY A 102 4.62 1.74 18.13
CA GLY A 102 4.84 0.96 16.91
C GLY A 102 4.20 -0.43 16.92
N LEU A 103 3.37 -0.74 17.91
CA LEU A 103 2.86 -2.09 18.14
C LEU A 103 1.89 -2.54 17.04
N LEU A 104 1.09 -1.64 16.46
CA LEU A 104 0.14 -2.04 15.42
C LEU A 104 0.87 -2.50 14.17
N THR A 105 1.94 -1.81 13.78
CA THR A 105 2.76 -2.22 12.63
C THR A 105 3.32 -3.63 12.84
N THR A 106 3.73 -3.99 14.06
CA THR A 106 4.20 -5.37 14.36
C THR A 106 3.10 -6.42 14.18
N TRP A 107 1.83 -6.03 14.32
CA TRP A 107 0.67 -6.87 14.09
C TRP A 107 0.15 -6.83 12.65
N GLY A 108 0.72 -5.97 11.79
CA GLY A 108 0.26 -5.73 10.44
C GLY A 108 -0.98 -4.84 10.36
N PHE A 109 -1.19 -3.95 11.33
CA PHE A 109 -2.30 -2.99 11.37
C PHE A 109 -1.81 -1.55 11.39
N MET A 110 -2.66 -0.65 10.92
CA MET A 110 -2.53 0.80 11.09
C MET A 110 -3.91 1.40 11.44
N ILE A 111 -3.92 2.59 12.04
CA ILE A 111 -5.17 3.33 12.27
C ILE A 111 -5.40 4.26 11.09
N ASN A 112 -6.59 4.19 10.50
CA ASN A 112 -7.04 5.22 9.56
C ASN A 112 -7.75 6.33 10.33
N GLN A 113 -7.19 7.54 10.31
CA GLN A 113 -7.65 8.69 11.09
C GLN A 113 -9.04 9.17 10.66
N ARG A 114 -9.33 9.18 9.36
CA ARG A 114 -10.64 9.60 8.81
C ARG A 114 -11.74 8.62 9.16
N LEU A 115 -11.46 7.32 9.06
CA LEU A 115 -12.44 6.27 9.35
C LEU A 115 -12.53 5.92 10.84
N LYS A 116 -11.55 6.32 11.65
CA LYS A 116 -11.41 5.90 13.06
C LYS A 116 -11.46 4.38 13.21
N CYS A 117 -10.75 3.68 12.32
CA CYS A 117 -10.78 2.22 12.19
C CYS A 117 -9.37 1.65 12.14
N LEU A 118 -9.23 0.37 12.52
CA LEU A 118 -8.02 -0.40 12.25
C LEU A 118 -8.08 -0.98 10.84
N ILE A 119 -7.01 -0.77 10.07
CA ILE A 119 -6.82 -1.34 8.74
C ILE A 119 -5.77 -2.43 8.83
N CYS A 120 -6.11 -3.64 8.38
CA CYS A 120 -5.10 -4.67 8.18
C CYS A 120 -4.33 -4.37 6.90
N MET A 121 -3.02 -4.20 6.98
CA MET A 121 -2.18 -3.80 5.84
C MET A 121 -1.92 -4.94 4.85
N SER A 122 -2.12 -6.19 5.26
CA SER A 122 -2.02 -7.34 4.35
C SER A 122 -3.34 -7.66 3.64
N CYS A 123 -4.47 -7.54 4.36
CA CYS A 123 -5.79 -7.79 3.77
C CYS A 123 -6.42 -6.55 3.12
N HIS A 124 -5.92 -5.35 3.44
CA HIS A 124 -6.44 -4.07 2.96
C HIS A 124 -7.94 -3.86 3.25
N ILE A 125 -8.37 -4.20 4.47
CA ILE A 125 -9.75 -4.08 4.95
C ILE A 125 -9.82 -3.48 6.34
N VAL A 126 -11.00 -2.95 6.70
CA VAL A 126 -11.34 -2.56 8.07
C VAL A 126 -11.54 -3.80 8.94
N VAL A 127 -10.88 -3.81 10.09
CA VAL A 127 -11.07 -4.83 11.13
C VAL A 127 -11.51 -4.13 12.42
N LEU A 128 -12.73 -4.42 12.87
CA LEU A 128 -13.24 -3.83 14.10
C LEU A 128 -12.41 -4.32 15.31
N PRO A 129 -12.24 -3.50 16.37
CA PRO A 129 -11.46 -3.85 17.55
C PRO A 129 -11.81 -5.23 18.13
N ALA A 130 -13.11 -5.57 18.20
CA ALA A 130 -13.60 -6.85 18.70
C ALA A 130 -13.17 -8.08 17.87
N HIS A 131 -12.79 -7.86 16.61
CA HIS A 131 -12.46 -8.91 15.64
C HIS A 131 -10.98 -8.98 15.27
N VAL A 132 -10.12 -8.11 15.81
CA VAL A 132 -8.67 -8.10 15.50
C VAL A 132 -8.05 -9.46 15.78
N ARG A 133 -8.30 -10.03 16.96
CA ARG A 133 -7.73 -11.33 17.36
C ARG A 133 -8.19 -12.47 16.45
N SER A 134 -9.49 -12.56 16.17
CA SER A 134 -10.02 -13.62 15.31
C SER A 134 -9.57 -13.45 13.86
N HIS A 135 -9.45 -12.22 13.38
CA HIS A 135 -8.93 -11.91 12.05
C HIS A 135 -7.49 -12.43 11.90
N VAL A 136 -6.58 -12.07 12.82
CA VAL A 136 -5.18 -12.52 12.77
C VAL A 136 -5.06 -14.03 12.86
N GLN A 137 -5.83 -14.67 13.74
CA GLN A 137 -5.81 -16.13 13.88
C GLN A 137 -6.28 -16.87 12.61
N ASN A 138 -7.24 -16.30 11.88
CA ASN A 138 -7.83 -16.94 10.71
C ASN A 138 -7.14 -16.58 9.39
N LYS A 139 -6.72 -15.32 9.22
CA LYS A 139 -6.17 -14.78 7.97
C LYS A 139 -4.64 -14.69 7.97
N HIS A 140 -4.02 -14.64 9.16
CA HIS A 140 -2.57 -14.49 9.33
C HIS A 140 -2.00 -15.54 10.30
N ARG A 141 -2.51 -16.78 10.20
CA ARG A 141 -2.11 -17.88 11.08
C ARG A 141 -0.60 -18.14 11.09
N ASP A 142 0.05 -17.97 9.95
CA ASP A 142 1.48 -18.25 9.78
C ASP A 142 2.37 -17.25 10.52
N ALA A 143 1.88 -16.05 10.80
CA ALA A 143 2.64 -15.02 11.50
C ALA A 143 2.80 -15.32 13.01
N ARG A 144 1.99 -16.23 13.57
CA ARG A 144 2.03 -16.65 14.99
C ARG A 144 2.00 -15.49 16.00
N ILE A 145 1.36 -14.38 15.64
CA ILE A 145 1.29 -13.17 16.45
C ILE A 145 0.27 -13.36 17.58
N SER A 146 0.69 -13.10 18.82
CA SER A 146 -0.20 -13.09 19.98
C SER A 146 -0.71 -11.68 20.23
N ILE A 147 -2.03 -11.50 20.21
CA ILE A 147 -2.68 -10.20 20.41
C ILE A 147 -3.48 -10.23 21.71
N SER A 148 -3.18 -9.29 22.61
CA SER A 148 -3.92 -9.10 23.86
C SER A 148 -5.24 -8.36 23.60
N LYS A 149 -6.36 -8.99 23.98
CA LYS A 149 -7.70 -8.40 23.82
C LYS A 149 -7.85 -7.10 24.61
N SER A 150 -7.39 -7.08 25.87
CA SER A 150 -7.51 -5.90 26.73
C SER A 150 -6.74 -4.70 26.18
N PHE A 151 -5.58 -4.94 25.57
CA PHE A 151 -4.80 -3.89 24.92
C PHE A 151 -5.55 -3.28 23.73
N VAL A 152 -6.14 -4.11 22.87
CA VAL A 152 -6.91 -3.62 21.71
C VAL A 152 -8.12 -2.80 22.14
N GLU A 153 -8.81 -3.21 23.22
CA GLU A 153 -9.95 -2.47 23.78
C GLU A 153 -9.52 -1.12 24.38
N GLU A 154 -8.41 -1.11 25.14
CA GLU A 154 -7.86 0.11 25.71
C GLU A 154 -7.39 1.08 24.63
N LEU A 155 -6.71 0.56 23.60
CA LEU A 155 -6.32 1.31 22.42
C LEU A 155 -7.53 1.90 21.69
N ALA A 156 -8.57 1.10 21.46
CA ALA A 156 -9.79 1.54 20.79
C ALA A 156 -10.45 2.70 21.56
N ARG A 157 -10.51 2.61 22.89
CA ARG A 157 -11.02 3.69 23.74
C ARG A 157 -10.13 4.93 23.69
N LYS A 158 -8.80 4.77 23.70
CA LYS A 158 -7.84 5.88 23.70
C LYS A 158 -7.86 6.67 22.38
N GLU A 159 -7.87 5.97 21.26
CA GLU A 159 -7.80 6.56 19.91
C GLU A 159 -9.20 6.90 19.35
N GLY A 160 -10.26 6.55 20.08
CA GLY A 160 -11.66 6.79 19.68
C GLY A 160 -12.07 5.95 18.46
N LEU A 161 -11.65 4.70 18.41
CA LEU A 161 -11.96 3.79 17.30
C LEU A 161 -13.42 3.34 17.35
N VAL A 162 -14.06 3.25 16.18
CA VAL A 162 -15.45 2.80 16.08
C VAL A 162 -15.55 1.29 16.32
N SER A 163 -16.64 0.88 16.99
CA SER A 163 -16.92 -0.52 17.31
C SER A 163 -17.76 -1.22 16.25
N GLU A 164 -18.31 -0.46 15.29
CA GLU A 164 -19.14 -0.93 14.18
C GLU A 164 -18.54 -0.45 12.86
N TYR A 165 -18.96 -1.06 11.75
CA TYR A 165 -18.51 -0.61 10.44
C TYR A 165 -19.00 0.81 10.16
N PRO A 166 -18.16 1.70 9.60
CA PRO A 166 -18.59 3.03 9.20
C PRO A 166 -19.78 2.96 8.25
N ALA A 167 -20.64 3.98 8.30
CA ALA A 167 -21.67 4.16 7.29
C ALA A 167 -21.02 4.35 5.92
N THR A 168 -21.74 3.93 4.87
CA THR A 168 -21.30 4.15 3.49
C THR A 168 -21.07 5.66 3.27
N PRO A 169 -19.86 6.07 2.84
CA PRO A 169 -19.56 7.46 2.64
C PRO A 169 -20.37 8.04 1.47
N PRO A 170 -20.51 9.38 1.39
CA PRO A 170 -21.04 10.04 0.21
C PRO A 170 -20.27 9.62 -1.06
N PRO A 171 -20.93 9.62 -2.23
CA PRO A 171 -20.25 9.34 -3.49
C PRO A 171 -19.14 10.37 -3.75
N PHE A 172 -18.07 9.93 -4.43
CA PHE A 172 -16.91 10.74 -4.84
C PHE A 172 -15.95 11.16 -3.73
N GLU A 173 -16.10 10.60 -2.52
CA GLU A 173 -15.12 10.76 -1.46
C GLU A 173 -13.71 10.35 -1.90
N VAL A 174 -12.71 11.06 -1.39
CA VAL A 174 -11.31 10.72 -1.64
C VAL A 174 -11.03 9.35 -1.04
N GLU A 175 -10.43 8.45 -1.80
CA GLU A 175 -10.15 7.09 -1.37
C GLU A 175 -9.51 7.04 0.01
N PHE A 176 -9.93 6.09 0.83
CA PHE A 176 -9.38 5.89 2.17
C PHE A 176 -8.09 5.09 2.06
N GLU A 177 -7.03 5.64 2.63
CA GLU A 177 -5.72 5.01 2.60
C GLU A 177 -5.75 3.66 3.34
N GLY A 178 -5.07 2.66 2.76
CA GLY A 178 -4.97 1.31 3.30
C GLY A 178 -6.05 0.33 2.85
N LEU A 179 -7.18 0.80 2.29
CA LEU A 179 -8.25 -0.08 1.80
C LEU A 179 -8.03 -0.54 0.34
N THR A 180 -8.48 -1.75 0.02
CA THR A 180 -8.41 -2.28 -1.36
C THR A 180 -9.25 -1.43 -2.29
N ARG A 181 -8.62 -0.90 -3.34
CA ARG A 181 -9.29 -0.27 -4.47
C ARG A 181 -9.58 -1.29 -5.56
N ALA A 182 -10.75 -1.20 -6.17
CA ALA A 182 -11.15 -1.99 -7.33
C ALA A 182 -11.92 -1.13 -8.34
N TRP A 183 -11.89 -1.53 -9.60
CA TRP A 183 -12.77 -0.97 -10.63
C TRP A 183 -14.07 -1.77 -10.67
N GLY A 184 -15.21 -1.10 -10.78
CA GLY A 184 -16.51 -1.77 -10.76
C GLY A 184 -17.62 -0.96 -11.42
N PHE A 185 -18.83 -1.48 -11.28
CA PHE A 185 -20.04 -0.96 -11.90
C PHE A 185 -20.93 -0.26 -10.87
N CYS A 186 -21.60 0.79 -11.32
CA CYS A 186 -22.34 1.72 -10.49
C CYS A 186 -23.81 1.73 -10.92
N CYS A 187 -24.74 1.83 -9.96
CA CYS A 187 -26.13 2.10 -10.30
C CYS A 187 -26.30 3.56 -10.74
N PRO A 188 -26.97 3.89 -11.86
CA PRO A 188 -27.18 5.27 -12.26
C PRO A 188 -28.15 6.02 -11.33
N SER A 189 -29.03 5.30 -10.63
CA SER A 189 -30.12 5.89 -9.83
C SER A 189 -29.85 5.96 -8.33
N CYS A 190 -28.82 5.26 -7.82
CA CYS A 190 -28.47 5.30 -6.40
C CYS A 190 -26.96 5.12 -6.15
N PRO A 191 -26.47 5.34 -4.91
CA PRO A 191 -25.05 5.22 -4.59
C PRO A 191 -24.49 3.79 -4.61
N ALA A 192 -25.31 2.76 -4.82
CA ALA A 192 -24.87 1.36 -4.78
C ALA A 192 -23.83 1.07 -5.88
N THR A 193 -22.86 0.23 -5.53
CA THR A 193 -21.80 -0.23 -6.44
C THR A 193 -21.56 -1.72 -6.29
N TYR A 194 -21.09 -2.33 -7.38
CA TYR A 194 -20.95 -3.77 -7.49
C TYR A 194 -19.73 -4.14 -8.32
N SER A 195 -19.09 -5.24 -7.93
CA SER A 195 -17.94 -5.79 -8.68
C SER A 195 -18.30 -6.44 -10.02
N ARG A 196 -19.59 -6.70 -10.28
CA ARG A 196 -20.05 -7.41 -11.47
C ARG A 196 -21.27 -6.70 -12.05
N ALA A 197 -21.28 -6.50 -13.36
CA ALA A 197 -22.38 -5.84 -14.06
C ALA A 197 -23.74 -6.52 -13.85
N LYS A 198 -23.77 -7.86 -13.87
CA LYS A 198 -25.01 -8.64 -13.64
C LYS A 198 -25.71 -8.28 -12.32
N ASP A 199 -24.93 -7.94 -11.30
CA ASP A 199 -25.47 -7.62 -9.97
C ASP A 199 -26.07 -6.20 -9.98
N VAL A 200 -25.49 -5.27 -10.76
CA VAL A 200 -26.06 -3.93 -10.99
C VAL A 200 -27.36 -4.01 -11.79
N LEU A 201 -27.38 -4.79 -12.87
CA LEU A 201 -28.59 -4.96 -13.70
C LEU A 201 -29.74 -5.55 -12.88
N ALA A 202 -29.46 -6.57 -12.07
CA ALA A 202 -30.44 -7.16 -11.17
C ALA A 202 -30.94 -6.15 -10.13
N HIS A 203 -30.03 -5.37 -9.53
CA HIS A 203 -30.39 -4.32 -8.58
C HIS A 203 -31.24 -3.21 -9.23
N SER A 204 -30.84 -2.71 -10.40
CA SER A 204 -31.56 -1.67 -11.14
C SER A 204 -32.98 -2.10 -11.48
N ARG A 205 -33.16 -3.34 -11.96
CA ARG A 205 -34.48 -3.90 -12.25
C ARG A 205 -35.33 -4.06 -10.99
N ASN A 206 -34.76 -4.58 -9.90
CA ASN A 206 -35.53 -4.92 -8.70
C ASN A 206 -35.85 -3.71 -7.82
N ASP A 207 -34.91 -2.76 -7.69
CA ASP A 207 -35.00 -1.67 -6.72
C ASP A 207 -35.40 -0.34 -7.39
N HIS A 208 -35.29 -0.22 -8.72
CA HIS A 208 -35.59 1.00 -9.46
C HIS A 208 -36.53 0.81 -10.66
N ASP A 209 -36.91 -0.42 -10.99
CA ASP A 209 -37.71 -0.76 -12.19
C ASP A 209 -37.11 -0.21 -13.49
N LEU A 210 -35.78 -0.17 -13.54
CA LEU A 210 -35.02 0.33 -14.69
C LEU A 210 -34.34 -0.82 -15.42
N GLU A 211 -34.70 -0.99 -16.69
CA GLU A 211 -34.02 -1.88 -17.62
C GLU A 211 -32.84 -1.13 -18.25
N LEU A 212 -31.64 -1.60 -17.95
CA LEU A 212 -30.38 -1.04 -18.43
C LEU A 212 -29.68 -2.07 -19.31
N GLU A 213 -28.95 -1.60 -20.32
CA GLU A 213 -28.02 -2.43 -21.06
C GLU A 213 -26.62 -2.39 -20.42
N LEU A 214 -25.78 -3.38 -20.76
CA LEU A 214 -24.44 -3.49 -20.18
C LEU A 214 -23.55 -2.28 -20.53
N GLU A 215 -23.73 -1.74 -21.73
CA GLU A 215 -22.95 -0.64 -22.30
C GLU A 215 -23.27 0.70 -21.62
N ASP A 216 -24.47 0.82 -21.05
CA ASP A 216 -24.93 2.04 -20.36
C ASP A 216 -24.51 2.09 -18.89
N LEU A 217 -23.92 1.02 -18.35
CA LEU A 217 -23.58 0.97 -16.94
C LEU A 217 -22.40 1.89 -16.61
N PRO A 218 -22.59 2.91 -15.76
CA PRO A 218 -21.48 3.72 -15.30
C PRO A 218 -20.46 2.85 -14.55
N THR A 219 -19.18 3.08 -14.80
CA THR A 219 -18.08 2.44 -14.07
C THR A 219 -17.33 3.46 -13.23
N ALA A 220 -16.82 3.03 -12.08
CA ALA A 220 -16.02 3.89 -11.22
C ALA A 220 -15.04 3.08 -10.36
N TRP A 221 -14.09 3.80 -9.78
CA TRP A 221 -13.27 3.29 -8.69
C TRP A 221 -14.14 3.12 -7.44
N MET A 222 -13.92 2.00 -6.75
CA MET A 222 -14.65 1.67 -5.53
C MET A 222 -13.73 1.04 -4.49
N GLN A 223 -14.11 1.20 -3.22
CA GLN A 223 -13.47 0.56 -2.07
C GLN A 223 -14.53 -0.17 -1.24
N ARG A 224 -14.07 -1.06 -0.36
CA ARG A 224 -14.94 -1.76 0.59
C ARG A 224 -14.32 -1.80 1.97
N PHE A 225 -15.17 -1.82 3.00
CA PHE A 225 -14.70 -1.95 4.38
C PHE A 225 -14.36 -3.39 4.75
N SER A 226 -15.02 -4.40 4.16
CA SER A 226 -14.85 -5.80 4.54
C SER A 226 -14.94 -6.74 3.33
N GLU A 227 -14.27 -7.89 3.42
CA GLU A 227 -14.44 -8.97 2.41
C GLU A 227 -15.72 -9.79 2.61
N ALA A 228 -16.41 -9.62 3.75
CA ALA A 228 -17.56 -10.45 4.08
C ALA A 228 -18.67 -10.28 3.02
N PRO A 229 -19.15 -11.38 2.40
CA PRO A 229 -20.10 -11.31 1.28
C PRO A 229 -21.46 -10.71 1.64
N LEU A 230 -21.81 -10.72 2.93
CA LEU A 230 -23.03 -10.10 3.45
C LEU A 230 -22.90 -8.59 3.62
N ALA A 231 -21.67 -8.09 3.78
CA ALA A 231 -21.39 -6.66 3.77
C ALA A 231 -21.22 -6.22 2.31
N LYS A 232 -22.34 -6.03 1.61
CA LYS A 232 -22.42 -5.31 0.30
C LYS A 232 -21.93 -3.88 0.49
N SER A 233 -20.63 -3.72 0.69
CA SER A 233 -19.99 -2.52 1.23
C SER A 233 -19.07 -1.88 0.22
N TRP A 234 -19.28 -2.16 -1.07
CA TRP A 234 -18.60 -1.38 -2.11
C TRP A 234 -19.20 0.02 -2.14
N PHE A 235 -18.34 1.02 -2.18
CA PHE A 235 -18.71 2.43 -2.32
C PHE A 235 -17.75 3.13 -3.28
N ARG A 236 -18.27 4.15 -3.97
CA ARG A 236 -17.50 4.93 -4.95
C ARG A 236 -16.44 5.76 -4.26
N VAL A 237 -15.26 5.83 -4.87
CA VAL A 237 -14.18 6.71 -4.41
C VAL A 237 -13.50 7.40 -5.58
N THR A 238 -12.87 8.52 -5.29
CA THR A 238 -11.95 9.20 -6.19
C THR A 238 -10.51 8.81 -5.80
N PRO A 239 -9.74 8.18 -6.70
CA PRO A 239 -8.33 7.88 -6.44
C PRO A 239 -7.53 9.14 -6.10
N ARG A 240 -6.64 9.06 -5.11
CA ARG A 240 -5.70 10.15 -4.79
C ARG A 240 -4.80 10.45 -5.95
N SER A 241 -4.44 9.45 -6.76
CA SER A 241 -3.61 9.64 -7.95
C SER A 241 -4.23 10.56 -8.99
N ILE A 242 -5.57 10.65 -9.04
CA ILE A 242 -6.28 11.59 -9.93
C ILE A 242 -6.31 13.00 -9.29
N GLN A 243 -6.27 13.08 -7.96
CA GLN A 243 -6.20 14.33 -7.22
C GLN A 243 -4.78 14.88 -7.05
N LEU A 244 -3.75 14.09 -7.40
CA LEU A 244 -2.41 14.60 -7.59
C LEU A 244 -2.42 15.47 -8.86
N HIS A 245 -2.95 16.68 -8.71
CA HIS A 245 -2.69 17.75 -9.64
C HIS A 245 -1.17 17.82 -9.78
N SER A 246 -0.69 17.80 -11.02
CA SER A 246 0.70 18.21 -11.28
C SER A 246 0.94 19.48 -10.46
N PRO A 247 2.01 19.54 -9.64
CA PRO A 247 2.24 20.69 -8.78
C PRO A 247 2.05 21.96 -9.61
N SER A 248 1.29 22.91 -9.06
CA SER A 248 0.90 24.09 -9.84
C SER A 248 2.15 24.70 -10.47
N ALA A 249 2.03 25.21 -11.70
CA ALA A 249 3.17 25.84 -12.38
C ALA A 249 3.79 26.93 -11.49
N ASN A 250 2.95 27.60 -10.69
CA ASN A 250 3.34 28.57 -9.68
C ASN A 250 4.17 27.95 -8.55
N TYR A 251 3.76 26.80 -7.99
CA TYR A 251 4.53 26.08 -6.98
C TYR A 251 5.91 25.66 -7.52
N LEU A 252 5.96 25.08 -8.73
CA LEU A 252 7.24 24.70 -9.34
C LEU A 252 8.14 25.92 -9.60
N THR A 253 7.55 27.05 -9.99
CA THR A 253 8.27 28.32 -10.17
C THR A 253 8.81 28.84 -8.84
N ALA A 254 7.99 28.87 -7.79
CA ALA A 254 8.39 29.29 -6.44
C ALA A 254 9.48 28.37 -5.85
N LEU A 255 9.35 27.05 -6.03
CA LEU A 255 10.37 26.07 -5.63
C LEU A 255 11.68 26.32 -6.38
N ARG A 256 11.61 26.61 -7.67
CA ARG A 256 12.78 26.94 -8.48
C ARG A 256 13.44 28.24 -8.03
N GLU A 257 12.68 29.27 -7.70
CA GLU A 257 13.20 30.51 -7.11
C GLU A 257 13.86 30.25 -5.74
N GLN A 258 13.24 29.45 -4.88
CA GLN A 258 13.82 29.03 -3.61
C GLN A 258 15.12 28.24 -3.80
N LEU A 259 15.20 27.36 -4.80
CA LEU A 259 16.43 26.62 -5.11
C LEU A 259 17.52 27.55 -5.66
N ASN A 260 17.15 28.50 -6.52
CA ASN A 260 18.07 29.49 -7.08
C ASN A 260 18.62 30.47 -6.04
N THR A 261 17.84 30.76 -4.98
CA THR A 261 18.29 31.65 -3.88
C THR A 261 19.21 30.94 -2.89
N ARG A 262 19.35 29.61 -2.96
CA ARG A 262 20.30 28.90 -2.11
C ARG A 262 21.72 29.28 -2.52
N PRO A 263 22.59 29.68 -1.56
CA PRO A 263 23.98 29.95 -1.88
C PRO A 263 24.62 28.68 -2.43
N THR A 264 25.44 28.83 -3.47
CA THR A 264 26.27 27.75 -3.98
C THR A 264 27.08 27.17 -2.83
N LEU A 265 26.93 25.87 -2.60
CA LEU A 265 27.69 25.19 -1.56
C LEU A 265 29.18 25.28 -1.91
N PRO A 266 30.04 25.71 -0.96
CA PRO A 266 31.48 25.69 -1.18
C PRO A 266 31.92 24.28 -1.58
N ALA A 267 32.84 24.15 -2.54
CA ALA A 267 33.32 22.85 -3.00
C ALA A 267 33.85 21.96 -1.86
N SER A 268 34.37 22.57 -0.79
CA SER A 268 34.84 21.89 0.42
C SER A 268 33.73 21.32 1.32
N MET A 269 32.47 21.72 1.13
CA MET A 269 31.30 21.24 1.87
C MET A 269 30.46 20.21 1.09
N LEU A 270 30.81 19.95 -0.18
CA LEU A 270 30.20 18.88 -0.95
C LEU A 270 30.72 17.53 -0.42
N ASP A 271 29.89 16.79 0.31
CA ASP A 271 30.25 15.40 0.66
C ASP A 271 30.21 14.56 -0.62
N HIS A 272 31.39 14.24 -1.15
CA HIS A 272 31.55 13.43 -2.35
C HIS A 272 30.92 12.03 -2.21
N ARG A 273 30.63 11.57 -0.98
CA ARG A 273 29.92 10.30 -0.74
C ARG A 273 28.44 10.35 -1.11
N HIS A 274 27.86 11.54 -1.24
CA HIS A 274 26.48 11.73 -1.71
C HIS A 274 26.39 11.94 -3.24
N ILE A 275 27.53 12.06 -3.91
CA ILE A 275 27.58 12.10 -5.37
C ILE A 275 27.60 10.66 -5.87
N SER A 276 26.71 10.32 -6.82
CA SER A 276 26.69 8.94 -7.34
C SER A 276 28.07 8.57 -7.90
N PRO A 277 28.57 7.33 -7.68
CA PRO A 277 29.88 6.90 -8.18
C PRO A 277 30.05 7.11 -9.69
N TRP A 278 28.95 7.04 -10.45
CA TRP A 278 28.94 7.35 -11.87
C TRP A 278 29.28 8.82 -12.16
N HIS A 279 28.70 9.77 -11.42
CA HIS A 279 28.98 11.20 -11.60
C HIS A 279 30.43 11.53 -11.23
N MET A 280 30.98 10.87 -10.20
CA MET A 280 32.40 11.03 -9.84
C MET A 280 33.35 10.48 -10.91
N THR A 281 33.07 9.28 -11.43
CA THR A 281 33.96 8.61 -12.40
C THR A 281 33.93 9.26 -13.78
N THR A 282 32.75 9.67 -14.23
CA THR A 282 32.58 10.31 -15.54
C THR A 282 32.94 11.80 -15.53
N ARG A 283 33.00 12.43 -14.35
CA ARG A 283 33.12 13.88 -14.16
C ARG A 283 32.08 14.66 -14.99
N TRP A 284 30.92 14.03 -15.24
CA TRP A 284 29.86 14.56 -16.09
C TRP A 284 29.41 15.96 -15.66
N MET A 285 29.31 16.19 -14.36
CA MET A 285 28.95 17.49 -13.79
C MET A 285 29.93 18.60 -14.18
N GLU A 286 31.24 18.31 -14.21
CA GLU A 286 32.27 19.27 -14.61
C GLU A 286 32.22 19.54 -16.12
N TYR A 287 31.91 18.50 -16.90
CA TYR A 287 31.76 18.62 -18.36
C TYR A 287 30.60 19.54 -18.74
N ILE A 288 29.47 19.47 -18.04
CA ILE A 288 28.26 20.25 -18.35
C ILE A 288 28.19 21.62 -17.63
N GLU A 289 29.04 21.89 -16.65
CA GLU A 289 28.96 23.09 -15.77
C GLU A 289 28.94 24.42 -16.55
N ASN A 290 29.63 24.47 -17.70
CA ASN A 290 29.73 25.66 -18.55
C ASN A 290 29.00 25.50 -19.90
N MET A 291 28.24 24.42 -20.07
CA MET A 291 27.46 24.22 -21.29
C MET A 291 26.12 24.94 -21.19
N ASP A 292 25.72 25.59 -22.29
CA ASP A 292 24.38 26.14 -22.41
C ASP A 292 23.33 25.00 -22.31
N PRO A 293 22.18 25.20 -21.62
CA PRO A 293 21.15 24.16 -21.52
C PRO A 293 20.67 23.60 -22.87
N HIS A 294 20.69 24.37 -23.95
CA HIS A 294 20.37 23.85 -25.28
C HIS A 294 21.48 22.95 -25.82
N ALA A 295 22.75 23.28 -25.56
CA ALA A 295 23.89 22.43 -25.91
C ALA A 295 23.93 21.13 -25.08
N ILE A 296 23.45 21.14 -23.84
CA ILE A 296 23.31 19.91 -23.03
C ILE A 296 22.31 18.94 -23.69
N ARG A 297 21.23 19.46 -24.29
CA ARG A 297 20.24 18.63 -25.00
C ARG A 297 20.87 17.82 -26.13
N SER A 298 21.75 18.44 -26.92
CA SER A 298 22.46 17.73 -27.98
C SER A 298 23.41 16.63 -27.49
N VAL A 299 23.85 16.66 -26.21
CA VAL A 299 24.66 15.56 -25.64
C VAL A 299 23.80 14.42 -25.11
N ILE A 300 22.50 14.66 -24.87
CA ILE A 300 21.53 13.64 -24.43
C ILE A 300 20.88 12.96 -25.64
N GLU A 301 20.83 13.64 -26.79
CA GLU A 301 20.35 13.06 -28.04
C GLU A 301 21.22 11.86 -28.45
N PRO A 302 20.62 10.81 -29.03
CA PRO A 302 21.39 9.69 -29.56
C PRO A 302 22.43 10.20 -30.57
N PRO A 303 23.71 9.80 -30.46
CA PRO A 303 24.72 9.99 -31.50
C PRO A 303 24.15 9.79 -32.90
N GLN A 304 24.41 10.75 -33.78
CA GLN A 304 24.08 10.69 -35.21
C GLN A 304 25.18 9.94 -35.96
N GLU A 305 24.96 9.58 -37.23
CA GLU A 305 25.91 8.75 -38.02
C GLU A 305 27.33 9.33 -38.12
N ASP A 306 27.46 10.65 -38.01
CA ASP A 306 28.72 11.40 -38.05
C ASP A 306 29.42 11.52 -36.69
N ASP A 307 28.77 11.11 -35.60
CA ASP A 307 29.31 11.18 -34.24
C ASP A 307 30.28 10.00 -33.95
N PRO A 308 31.46 10.24 -33.35
CA PRO A 308 32.41 9.19 -33.01
C PRO A 308 31.86 8.11 -32.05
N LEU A 309 30.79 8.39 -31.32
CA LEU A 309 30.10 7.44 -30.44
C LEU A 309 29.00 6.62 -31.15
N PHE A 310 28.66 6.95 -32.40
CA PHE A 310 27.67 6.20 -33.19
C PHE A 310 27.95 4.69 -33.28
N PRO A 311 29.21 4.22 -33.47
CA PRO A 311 29.50 2.79 -33.51
C PRO A 311 29.14 2.06 -32.20
N LEU A 312 29.21 2.74 -31.06
CA LEU A 312 28.83 2.16 -29.77
C LEU A 312 27.32 1.94 -29.69
N ILE A 313 26.51 2.90 -30.16
CA ILE A 313 25.05 2.72 -30.24
C ILE A 313 24.70 1.56 -31.16
N GLN A 314 25.37 1.45 -32.31
CA GLN A 314 25.14 0.33 -33.22
C GLN A 314 25.55 -1.00 -32.59
N ALA A 315 26.66 -1.05 -31.85
CA ALA A 315 27.06 -2.24 -31.13
C ALA A 315 26.04 -2.66 -30.06
N VAL A 316 25.51 -1.70 -29.28
CA VAL A 316 24.46 -1.96 -28.28
C VAL A 316 23.16 -2.42 -28.95
N ARG A 317 22.72 -1.74 -30.01
CA ARG A 317 21.53 -2.14 -30.78
C ARG A 317 21.70 -3.55 -31.34
N TRP A 318 22.83 -3.83 -31.97
CA TRP A 318 23.14 -5.15 -32.50
C TRP A 318 23.18 -6.21 -31.38
N TYR A 319 23.82 -5.93 -30.25
CA TYR A 319 23.85 -6.83 -29.11
C TYR A 319 22.44 -7.13 -28.56
N MET A 320 21.55 -6.14 -28.55
CA MET A 320 20.16 -6.30 -28.10
C MET A 320 19.28 -6.99 -29.16
N SER A 321 19.50 -6.74 -30.46
CA SER A 321 18.67 -7.27 -31.55
C SER A 321 19.09 -8.66 -32.02
N SER A 322 20.40 -8.94 -32.04
CA SER A 322 20.98 -10.20 -32.52
C SER A 322 20.40 -11.44 -31.82
N PRO A 323 20.15 -11.45 -30.50
CA PRO A 323 19.50 -12.57 -29.83
C PRO A 323 18.09 -12.89 -30.36
N TYR A 324 17.33 -11.89 -30.83
CA TYR A 324 15.99 -12.14 -31.39
C TYR A 324 16.06 -12.85 -32.75
N GLU A 325 17.11 -12.61 -33.53
CA GLU A 325 17.34 -13.33 -34.79
C GLU A 325 17.70 -14.81 -34.53
N LEU A 326 18.37 -15.10 -33.40
CA LEU A 326 18.67 -16.46 -32.97
C LEU A 326 17.41 -17.25 -32.60
N ILE A 327 16.32 -16.60 -32.19
CA ILE A 327 15.04 -17.28 -31.89
C ILE A 327 14.50 -17.97 -33.15
N LEU A 328 14.55 -17.29 -34.30
CA LEU A 328 14.07 -17.82 -35.57
C LEU A 328 14.91 -18.99 -36.08
N GLN A 329 16.20 -19.03 -35.71
CA GLN A 329 17.15 -20.07 -36.11
C GLN A 329 17.24 -21.22 -35.09
N SER A 330 16.68 -21.03 -33.89
CA SER A 330 16.71 -22.02 -32.83
C SER A 330 15.72 -23.14 -33.12
N SER A 331 16.13 -24.38 -32.82
CA SER A 331 15.23 -25.52 -32.93
C SER A 331 14.03 -25.39 -32.00
N GLU A 332 12.88 -25.95 -32.38
CA GLU A 332 11.65 -25.94 -31.58
C GLU A 332 11.90 -26.50 -30.16
N VAL A 333 12.76 -27.52 -30.03
CA VAL A 333 13.14 -28.12 -28.73
C VAL A 333 13.89 -27.10 -27.85
N CYS A 334 14.82 -26.31 -28.41
CA CYS A 334 15.51 -25.26 -27.66
C CYS A 334 14.55 -24.15 -27.20
N LEU A 335 13.60 -23.77 -28.06
CA LEU A 335 12.57 -22.79 -27.72
C LEU A 335 11.61 -23.31 -26.65
N GLN A 336 11.28 -24.61 -26.67
CA GLN A 336 10.50 -25.24 -25.61
C GLN A 336 11.25 -25.23 -24.29
N ILE A 337 12.55 -25.58 -24.28
CA ILE A 337 13.38 -25.55 -23.06
C ILE A 337 13.48 -24.14 -22.48
N LEU A 338 13.66 -23.11 -23.32
CA LEU A 338 13.73 -21.70 -22.90
C LEU A 338 12.39 -21.17 -22.36
N ASN A 339 11.27 -21.70 -22.85
CA ASN A 339 9.91 -21.29 -22.43
C ASN A 339 9.32 -22.15 -21.32
N THR A 340 9.92 -23.30 -21.02
CA THR A 340 9.61 -24.04 -19.79
C THR A 340 10.43 -23.44 -18.67
N ASP A 341 9.77 -22.78 -17.71
CA ASP A 341 10.38 -22.35 -16.46
C ASP A 341 11.21 -23.50 -15.89
N THR A 342 12.54 -23.38 -15.92
CA THR A 342 13.43 -24.23 -15.11
C THR A 342 13.35 -23.79 -13.64
N MET A 343 12.12 -23.57 -13.14
CA MET A 343 11.80 -23.44 -11.72
C MET A 343 11.73 -24.84 -11.13
N THR A 344 12.88 -25.50 -11.09
CA THR A 344 13.12 -26.63 -10.20
C THR A 344 14.39 -26.33 -9.43
N GLU A 345 14.26 -25.54 -8.37
CA GLU A 345 14.64 -25.90 -6.99
C GLU A 345 14.22 -24.82 -5.97
#